data_AF-A0A249NZI7-F1
#
_entry.id   AF-A0A249NZI7-F1
#
_cell.length_a   1.000
_cell.length_b   1.000
_cell.length_c   1.000
_cell.angle_alpha   90.00
_cell.angle_beta   90.00
_cell.angle_gamma   90.00
#
_symmetry.space_group_name_H-M   'P 1'
#
loop_
_entity.id
_entity.type
_entity.pdbx_description
1 polymer ?
#
loop_
_entity_poly.entity_id
_entity_poly.type
_entity_poly.pdbx_seq_one_letter_code
_entity_poly.pdbx_strand_id
1 'polypeptide(L)'
;MRAQQRVLAAIEKEFKAAGLPPLSWYDVLWELVKVEAGRLRPFEIEARTLLAQYNLSRLIDRLEKEGLVRRESYDEDARGCWVTVTEAGRTMRARMWETYSQSIETHVGTKLSEQEAQALAALLSRLS
;
A
#
# COMPACT_ATOMS: atom_id res chain seq x y z
N MET A 1 2.51 -8.64 15.32
CA MET A 1 1.80 -8.80 16.62
C MET A 1 0.42 -9.45 16.42
N ARG A 2 -0.18 -10.11 17.42
CA ARG A 2 -1.51 -10.76 17.28
C ARG A 2 -2.63 -9.80 16.87
N ALA A 3 -2.65 -8.59 17.44
CA ALA A 3 -3.64 -7.55 17.10
C ALA A 3 -3.55 -7.16 15.61
N GLN A 4 -2.34 -6.87 15.12
CA GLN A 4 -2.07 -6.59 13.71
C GLN A 4 -2.56 -7.72 12.80
N GLN A 5 -2.24 -8.98 13.10
CA GLN A 5 -2.68 -10.13 12.29
C GLN A 5 -4.21 -10.22 12.21
N ARG A 6 -4.91 -10.00 13.33
CA ARG A 6 -6.38 -10.05 13.38
C ARG A 6 -7.02 -8.93 12.56
N VAL A 7 -6.50 -7.71 12.66
CA VAL A 7 -6.99 -6.55 11.91
C VAL A 7 -6.74 -6.74 10.41
N LEU A 8 -5.52 -7.12 10.00
CA LEU A 8 -5.20 -7.36 8.59
C LEU A 8 -6.05 -8.49 7.99
N ALA A 9 -6.29 -9.58 8.73
CA ALA A 9 -7.15 -10.66 8.26
C ALA A 9 -8.62 -10.24 8.06
N ALA A 10 -9.12 -9.33 8.90
CA ALA A 10 -10.46 -8.77 8.74
C ALA A 10 -10.56 -7.87 7.49
N ILE A 11 -9.59 -6.97 7.30
CA ILE A 11 -9.50 -6.10 6.12
C ILE A 11 -9.41 -6.93 4.83
N GLU A 12 -8.54 -7.95 4.79
CA GLU A 12 -8.41 -8.82 3.61
C GLU A 12 -9.72 -9.57 3.29
N LYS A 13 -10.49 -9.97 4.31
CA LYS A 13 -11.81 -10.57 4.11
C LYS A 13 -12.79 -9.57 3.49
N GLU A 14 -12.77 -8.33 3.94
CA GLU A 14 -13.64 -7.25 3.45
C GLU A 14 -13.26 -6.84 2.01
N PHE A 15 -11.97 -6.75 1.72
CA PHE A 15 -11.46 -6.54 0.35
C PHE A 15 -11.96 -7.64 -0.59
N LYS A 16 -11.83 -8.90 -0.18
CA LYS A 16 -12.34 -10.03 -0.97
C LYS A 16 -13.85 -9.95 -1.18
N ALA A 17 -14.62 -9.56 -0.15
CA ALA A 17 -16.07 -9.40 -0.25
C ALA A 17 -16.48 -8.24 -1.19
N ALA A 18 -15.68 -7.17 -1.24
CA ALA A 18 -15.86 -6.02 -2.13
C ALA A 18 -15.34 -6.26 -3.57
N GLY A 19 -14.80 -7.45 -3.87
CA GLY A 19 -14.20 -7.78 -5.16
C GLY A 19 -12.93 -6.97 -5.47
N LEU A 20 -12.19 -6.60 -4.42
CA LEU A 20 -10.94 -5.85 -4.51
C LEU A 20 -9.72 -6.79 -4.57
N PRO A 21 -8.60 -6.33 -5.17
CA PRO A 21 -7.34 -7.06 -5.10
C PRO A 21 -6.79 -7.11 -3.66
N PRO A 22 -5.79 -7.96 -3.37
CA PRO A 22 -5.19 -8.07 -2.04
C PRO A 22 -4.70 -6.74 -1.48
N LEU A 23 -4.73 -6.57 -0.15
CA LEU A 23 -4.37 -5.30 0.51
C LEU A 23 -2.96 -4.81 0.15
N SER A 24 -2.01 -5.71 -0.06
CA SER A 24 -0.63 -5.34 -0.48
C SER A 24 -0.54 -4.49 -1.75
N TRP A 25 -1.55 -4.53 -2.65
CA TRP A 25 -1.60 -3.65 -3.81
C TRP A 25 -1.78 -2.19 -3.40
N TYR A 26 -2.50 -1.95 -2.31
CA TYR A 26 -2.74 -0.63 -1.76
C TYR A 26 -1.42 0.03 -1.37
N ASP A 27 -0.53 -0.69 -0.67
CA ASP A 27 0.72 -0.14 -0.16
C ASP A 27 1.61 0.40 -1.30
N VAL A 28 1.75 -0.36 -2.38
CA VAL A 28 2.55 0.06 -3.55
C VAL A 28 1.89 1.20 -4.31
N LEU A 29 0.58 1.09 -4.59
CA LEU A 29 -0.14 2.14 -5.31
C LEU A 29 -0.20 3.43 -4.49
N TRP A 30 -0.34 3.35 -3.18
CA TRP A 30 -0.34 4.50 -2.30
C TRP A 30 0.99 5.25 -2.37
N GLU A 31 2.12 4.56 -2.22
CA GLU A 31 3.43 5.21 -2.27
C GLU A 31 3.72 5.87 -3.62
N LEU A 32 3.30 5.26 -4.72
CA LEU A 32 3.42 5.85 -6.05
C LEU A 32 2.50 7.06 -6.24
N VAL A 33 1.25 7.00 -5.75
CA VAL A 33 0.30 8.10 -5.92
C VAL A 33 0.60 9.27 -4.99
N LYS A 34 1.21 9.02 -3.81
CA LYS A 34 1.58 10.04 -2.82
C LYS A 34 2.69 10.96 -3.32
N VAL A 35 3.60 10.47 -4.17
CA VAL A 35 4.68 11.29 -4.74
C VAL A 35 4.19 12.06 -5.97
N GLU A 36 4.59 13.33 -6.07
CA GLU A 36 4.16 14.22 -7.16
C GLU A 36 4.49 13.65 -8.54
N ALA A 37 5.68 13.07 -8.69
CA ALA A 37 6.13 12.48 -9.95
C ALA A 37 5.33 11.22 -10.35
N GLY A 38 4.54 10.62 -9.47
CA GLY A 38 3.78 9.40 -9.75
C GLY A 38 4.65 8.16 -10.02
N ARG A 39 5.94 8.23 -9.71
CA ARG A 39 6.92 7.18 -10.03
C ARG A 39 8.00 7.06 -8.98
N LEU A 40 8.47 5.83 -8.75
CA LEU A 40 9.54 5.48 -7.83
C LEU A 40 10.38 4.35 -8.43
N ARG A 41 11.65 4.24 -8.01
CA ARG A 41 12.48 3.07 -8.29
C ARG A 41 12.08 1.92 -7.36
N PRO A 42 12.24 0.65 -7.76
CA PRO A 42 11.84 -0.50 -6.94
C PRO A 42 12.40 -0.48 -5.51
N PHE A 43 13.68 -0.11 -5.30
CA PHE A 43 14.24 -0.04 -3.95
C PHE A 43 13.65 1.11 -3.11
N GLU A 44 13.17 2.18 -3.74
CA GLU A 44 12.50 3.26 -3.02
C GLU A 44 11.12 2.80 -2.54
N ILE A 45 10.41 2.02 -3.36
CA ILE A 45 9.16 1.38 -2.95
C ILE A 45 9.42 0.37 -1.83
N GLU A 46 10.49 -0.42 -1.94
CA GLU A 46 10.88 -1.35 -0.87
C GLU A 46 11.16 -0.62 0.44
N ALA A 47 11.94 0.47 0.42
CA ALA A 47 12.25 1.25 1.62
C ALA A 47 11.03 1.93 2.24
N ARG A 48 9.96 2.17 1.46
CA ARG A 48 8.72 2.82 1.91
C ARG A 48 7.62 1.84 2.31
N THR A 49 7.79 0.55 2.02
CA THR A 49 6.81 -0.49 2.32
C THR A 49 7.41 -1.52 3.26
N LEU A 50 6.57 -2.33 3.90
CA LEU A 50 7.03 -3.44 4.74
C LEU A 50 7.19 -4.73 3.93
N LEU A 51 7.37 -4.62 2.60
CA LEU A 51 7.45 -5.74 1.67
C LEU A 51 8.90 -6.12 1.40
N ALA A 52 9.27 -7.38 1.62
CA ALA A 52 10.58 -7.89 1.20
C ALA A 52 10.75 -7.79 -0.34
N GLN A 53 11.97 -7.48 -0.80
CA GLN A 53 12.32 -7.31 -2.23
C GLN A 53 11.69 -8.33 -3.19
N TYR A 54 11.80 -9.63 -2.86
CA TYR A 54 11.29 -10.71 -3.71
C TYR A 54 9.75 -10.73 -3.80
N ASN A 55 9.05 -10.29 -2.76
CA ASN A 55 7.60 -10.12 -2.79
C ASN A 55 7.23 -8.88 -3.60
N LEU A 56 7.99 -7.79 -3.44
CA LEU A 56 7.75 -6.53 -4.14
C LEU A 56 7.90 -6.70 -5.66
N SER A 57 8.94 -7.36 -6.14
CA SER A 57 9.16 -7.55 -7.58
C SER A 57 7.97 -8.29 -8.23
N ARG A 58 7.55 -9.40 -7.62
CA ARG A 58 6.38 -10.17 -8.08
C ARG A 58 5.07 -9.40 -7.98
N LEU A 59 4.95 -8.49 -7.02
CA LEU A 59 3.78 -7.63 -6.90
C LEU A 59 3.76 -6.58 -8.02
N ILE A 60 4.89 -5.93 -8.31
CA ILE A 60 5.02 -4.98 -9.42
C ILE A 60 4.69 -5.68 -10.75
N ASP A 61 5.19 -6.90 -10.98
CA ASP A 61 4.87 -7.67 -12.20
C ASP A 61 3.36 -7.86 -12.39
N ARG A 62 2.63 -8.14 -11.29
CA ARG A 62 1.17 -8.28 -11.34
C ARG A 62 0.48 -6.95 -11.57
N LEU A 63 0.89 -5.90 -10.88
CA LEU A 63 0.33 -4.55 -11.07
C LEU A 63 0.52 -4.08 -12.52
N GLU A 64 1.67 -4.38 -13.12
CA GLU A 64 1.98 -4.07 -14.51
C GLU A 64 1.10 -4.90 -15.47
N LYS A 65 0.96 -6.21 -15.22
CA LYS A 65 0.07 -7.08 -15.99
C LYS A 65 -1.40 -6.60 -15.98
N GLU A 66 -1.83 -6.02 -14.88
CA GLU A 66 -3.19 -5.50 -14.68
C GLU A 66 -3.32 -4.03 -15.14
N GLY A 67 -2.26 -3.45 -15.73
CA GLY A 67 -2.26 -2.10 -16.27
C GLY A 67 -2.31 -0.99 -15.22
N LEU A 68 -2.05 -1.31 -13.95
CA LEU A 68 -2.10 -0.35 -12.83
C LEU A 68 -0.80 0.43 -12.67
N VAL A 69 0.31 -0.13 -13.14
CA VAL A 69 1.61 0.53 -13.23
C VAL A 69 2.23 0.22 -14.59
N ARG A 70 3.28 0.97 -14.95
CA ARG A 70 4.15 0.68 -16.10
C ARG A 70 5.61 0.78 -15.69
N ARG A 71 6.48 -0.06 -16.25
CA ARG A 71 7.93 0.12 -16.11
C ARG A 71 8.50 0.93 -17.26
N GLU A 72 9.33 1.91 -16.92
CA GLU A 72 10.06 2.74 -17.87
C GLU A 72 11.56 2.62 -17.63
N SER A 73 12.34 2.55 -18.70
CA SER A 73 13.81 2.56 -18.59
C SER A 73 14.30 3.87 -17.98
N TYR A 74 15.34 3.78 -17.17
CA TYR A 74 16.02 4.96 -16.61
C TYR A 74 17.19 5.34 -17.52
N ASP A 75 17.07 6.46 -18.25
CA ASP A 75 18.02 6.84 -19.30
C ASP A 75 19.46 7.10 -18.80
N GLU A 76 19.66 7.39 -17.51
CA GLU A 76 20.98 7.72 -16.95
C GLU A 76 21.68 6.53 -16.26
N ASP A 77 21.00 5.41 -16.04
CA ASP A 77 21.54 4.17 -15.46
C ASP A 77 20.79 2.99 -16.07
N ALA A 78 21.45 2.31 -17.01
CA ALA A 78 20.90 1.19 -17.77
C ALA A 78 20.46 -0.01 -16.90
N ARG A 79 20.74 0.02 -15.60
CA ARG A 79 20.33 -1.01 -14.63
C ARG A 79 19.07 -0.64 -13.84
N GLY A 80 18.57 0.59 -13.98
CA GLY A 80 17.39 1.09 -13.27
C GLY A 80 16.11 1.07 -14.10
N CYS A 81 14.97 0.89 -13.44
CA CYS A 81 13.66 1.16 -14.02
C CYS A 81 12.83 2.05 -13.07
N TRP A 82 12.01 2.91 -13.67
CA TRP A 82 10.91 3.56 -12.98
C TRP A 82 9.72 2.63 -12.95
N VAL A 83 9.02 2.59 -11.80
CA VAL A 83 7.66 2.09 -11.71
C VAL A 83 6.76 3.31 -11.64
N THR A 84 5.94 3.52 -12.66
CA THR A 84 5.08 4.69 -12.79
C THR A 84 3.62 4.25 -12.66
N VAL A 85 2.85 4.91 -11.79
CA VAL A 85 1.41 4.61 -11.63
C VAL A 85 0.61 5.12 -12.83
N THR A 86 -0.32 4.30 -13.31
CA THR A 86 -1.25 4.70 -14.38
C THR A 86 -2.51 5.35 -13.81
N GLU A 87 -3.36 5.90 -14.68
CA GLU A 87 -4.67 6.40 -14.26
C GLU A 87 -5.57 5.29 -13.71
N ALA A 88 -5.48 4.08 -14.28
CA ALA A 88 -6.16 2.90 -13.76
C ALA A 88 -5.64 2.53 -12.36
N GLY A 89 -4.33 2.66 -12.11
CA GLY A 89 -3.72 2.48 -10.80
C GLY A 89 -4.22 3.49 -9.77
N ARG A 90 -4.31 4.78 -10.15
CA ARG A 90 -4.88 5.85 -9.30
C ARG A 90 -6.34 5.57 -8.94
N THR A 91 -7.13 5.19 -9.93
CA THR A 91 -8.55 4.83 -9.77
C THR A 91 -8.71 3.61 -8.87
N MET A 92 -7.92 2.56 -9.09
CA MET A 92 -7.94 1.35 -8.25
C MET A 92 -7.59 1.68 -6.80
N ARG A 93 -6.52 2.47 -6.56
CA ARG A 93 -6.13 2.91 -5.21
C ARG A 93 -7.26 3.67 -4.52
N ALA A 94 -7.92 4.59 -5.23
CA ALA A 94 -9.03 5.36 -4.69
C ALA A 94 -10.21 4.44 -4.30
N ARG A 95 -10.58 3.49 -5.17
CA ARG A 95 -11.62 2.49 -4.88
C ARG A 95 -11.26 1.61 -3.67
N MET A 96 -10.00 1.19 -3.56
CA MET A 96 -9.53 0.41 -2.40
C MET A 96 -9.60 1.22 -1.10
N TRP A 97 -9.35 2.53 -1.15
CA TRP A 97 -9.43 3.41 0.02
C TRP A 97 -10.83 3.50 0.63
N GLU A 98 -11.88 3.44 -0.20
CA GLU A 98 -13.26 3.47 0.28
C GLU A 98 -13.56 2.31 1.24
N THR A 99 -13.12 1.09 0.89
CA THR A 99 -13.22 -0.07 1.79
C THR A 99 -12.21 0.04 2.92
N TYR A 100 -10.95 0.37 2.63
CA TYR A 100 -9.88 0.34 3.63
C TYR A 100 -10.12 1.31 4.78
N SER A 101 -10.54 2.54 4.49
CA SER A 101 -10.82 3.57 5.50
C SER A 101 -11.95 3.13 6.45
N GLN A 102 -13.03 2.56 5.93
CA GLN A 102 -14.13 2.01 6.72
C GLN A 102 -13.68 0.83 7.58
N SER A 103 -12.83 -0.04 7.05
CA SER A 103 -12.27 -1.17 7.79
C SER A 103 -11.38 -0.70 8.94
N ILE A 104 -10.50 0.29 8.70
CA ILE A 104 -9.65 0.86 9.76
C ILE A 104 -10.50 1.47 10.86
N GLU A 105 -11.52 2.25 10.50
CA GLU A 105 -12.43 2.85 11.47
C GLU A 105 -13.13 1.78 12.31
N THR A 106 -13.66 0.73 11.66
CA THR A 106 -14.38 -0.36 12.33
C THR A 106 -13.48 -1.16 13.28
N HIS A 107 -12.26 -1.50 12.86
CA HIS A 107 -11.39 -2.43 13.59
C HIS A 107 -10.40 -1.75 14.53
N VAL A 108 -10.17 -0.45 14.36
CA VAL A 108 -9.22 0.34 15.16
C VAL A 108 -9.90 1.59 15.73
N GLY A 109 -10.45 2.47 14.88
CA GLY A 109 -11.00 3.78 15.28
C GLY A 109 -12.06 3.67 16.37
N THR A 110 -13.12 2.90 16.13
CA THR A 110 -14.21 2.68 17.09
C THR A 110 -13.82 1.91 18.37
N LYS A 111 -12.57 1.42 18.46
CA LYS A 111 -12.07 0.64 19.61
C LYS A 111 -11.21 1.47 20.56
N LEU A 112 -10.84 2.68 20.18
CA LEU A 112 -9.97 3.56 20.93
C LEU A 112 -10.64 4.91 21.13
N SER A 113 -10.59 5.43 22.34
CA SER A 113 -10.82 6.86 22.57
C SER A 113 -9.73 7.69 21.89
N GLU A 114 -9.99 8.98 21.70
CA GLU A 114 -9.00 9.90 21.13
C GLU A 114 -7.70 9.93 21.94
N GLN A 115 -7.79 9.88 23.27
CA GLN A 115 -6.62 9.84 24.15
C GLN A 115 -5.83 8.54 23.99
N GLU A 116 -6.49 7.39 23.89
CA GLU A 116 -5.83 6.10 23.65
C GLU A 116 -5.18 6.05 22.26
N ALA A 117 -5.83 6.61 21.23
CA ALA A 117 -5.28 6.69 19.89
C ALA A 117 -4.02 7.57 19.85
N GLN A 118 -4.02 8.72 20.53
CA GLN A 118 -2.85 9.58 20.67
C GLN A 118 -1.70 8.88 21.41
N ALA A 119 -2.01 8.20 22.52
CA ALA A 119 -1.01 7.44 23.28
C ALA A 119 -0.41 6.30 22.45
N LEU A 120 -1.25 5.55 21.72
CA LEU A 120 -0.79 4.49 20.83
C LEU A 120 0.10 5.04 19.71
N ALA A 121 -0.29 6.14 19.08
CA ALA A 121 0.51 6.79 18.04
C ALA A 121 1.90 7.21 18.56
N ALA A 122 1.95 7.82 19.75
CA ALA A 122 3.21 8.23 20.39
C ALA A 122 4.11 7.03 20.78
N LEU A 123 3.53 5.89 21.14
CA LEU A 123 4.30 4.68 21.41
C LEU A 123 4.83 4.05 20.12
N LEU A 124 4.01 3.98 19.06
CA LEU A 124 4.41 3.42 17.77
C LEU A 124 5.50 4.24 17.08
N SER A 125 5.46 5.58 17.18
CA SER A 125 6.46 6.46 16.57
C SER A 125 7.87 6.31 17.17
N ARG A 126 7.99 5.67 18.34
CA ARG A 126 9.28 5.36 18.97
C ARG A 126 9.89 4.06 18.45
N LEU A 127 9.12 3.26 17.72
CA LEU A 127 9.51 1.98 17.15
C LEU A 127 9.76 2.05 15.64
N SER A 128 9.34 3.15 15.00
CA SER A 128 9.48 3.43 13.57
C SER A 128 10.78 4.14 13.23
#